data_AF-A0A813F983-F1
#
_entry.id   AF-A0A813F983-F1
#
_cell.length_a   1.000
_cell.length_b   1.000
_cell.length_c   1.000
_cell.angle_alpha   90.00
_cell.angle_beta   90.00
_cell.angle_gamma   90.00
#
_symmetry.space_group_name_H-M   'P 1'
#
loop_
_entity.id
_entity.type
_entity.pdbx_description
1 polymer ?
#
loop_
_entity_poly.entity_id
_entity_poly.type
_entity_poly.pdbx_seq_one_letter_code
_entity_poly.pdbx_strand_id
1 'polypeptide(L)'
;DGGRCTSVTKGAPPFQNCWDAMTWVKAHGIREHPDWYPGLFSENVTLFDLQMASYRSASNVCPVPCNNEGAGDAYVLGSYGTIDAAVATFQALFATASKREVGKECTSSRMPAGEYCVCPPGMVETPESCENAVGPQAMKFYMYRAQSFEAYDMENVNMGDLAGVMWYLHREVVASVPRKFDSSRILRFLATVKNPEEMVKRTSQQFGPFVAFDSGKCTVDGCNDIWSSNGFAVGCQPVDVDLYRYHRPEIETPDLCDASSDKSCAAGTWYSLPGKCPSEPEGEKSEECKMIWKGGSCLAVDGTDECTFSLQYAGQVSIDELEGIQDYQKWWLKTLENGAIVPSGNIEYNVTSDHGEGMSFWDGRLNGYNCT
;
A
#
# COMPACT_ATOMS: atom_id res chain seq x y z
N ASP A 1 25.01 -8.37 -0.53
CA ASP A 1 24.65 -9.78 -0.28
C ASP A 1 23.21 -9.88 0.17
N GLY A 2 22.33 -10.24 -0.76
CA GLY A 2 20.89 -10.22 -0.55
C GLY A 2 20.38 -11.35 0.34
N GLY A 3 19.52 -10.99 1.29
CA GLY A 3 18.22 -11.63 1.54
C GLY A 3 18.12 -13.16 1.53
N ARG A 4 19.09 -13.91 2.09
CA ARG A 4 18.90 -15.36 2.29
C ARG A 4 18.06 -15.61 3.54
N CYS A 5 16.81 -16.03 3.35
CA CYS A 5 16.01 -16.65 4.40
C CYS A 5 16.63 -18.00 4.83
N THR A 6 16.28 -18.50 6.00
CA THR A 6 16.64 -19.85 6.46
C THR A 6 15.55 -20.36 7.41
N SER A 7 14.83 -21.42 7.04
CA SER A 7 13.87 -22.07 7.95
C SER A 7 14.59 -22.98 8.93
N VAL A 8 14.44 -22.70 10.23
CA VAL A 8 15.09 -23.43 11.32
C VAL A 8 14.28 -24.68 11.66
N THR A 9 14.98 -25.81 11.77
CA THR A 9 14.41 -27.10 12.16
C THR A 9 15.07 -27.61 13.45
N LYS A 10 14.44 -28.59 14.10
CA LYS A 10 14.92 -29.14 15.36
C LYS A 10 16.33 -29.70 15.23
N GLY A 11 17.26 -29.20 16.05
CA GLY A 11 18.63 -29.70 16.10
C GLY A 11 19.49 -29.29 14.89
N ALA A 12 19.20 -28.13 14.28
CA ALA A 12 20.01 -27.55 13.20
C ALA A 12 21.01 -26.50 13.76
N PRO A 13 22.31 -26.81 13.92
CA PRO A 13 23.32 -25.79 14.20
C PRO A 13 23.48 -24.83 13.00
N PRO A 14 23.77 -23.53 13.20
CA PRO A 14 24.00 -22.83 14.48
C PRO A 14 22.73 -22.35 15.20
N PHE A 15 21.52 -22.70 14.72
CA PHE A 15 20.25 -22.07 15.11
C PHE A 15 19.55 -22.73 16.32
N GLN A 16 20.30 -23.37 17.23
CA GLN A 16 19.71 -24.01 18.40
C GLN A 16 19.00 -23.00 19.32
N ASN A 17 19.59 -21.82 19.52
CA ASN A 17 18.99 -20.76 20.33
C ASN A 17 17.67 -20.25 19.72
N CYS A 18 17.61 -20.18 18.38
CA CYS A 18 16.36 -19.86 17.68
C CYS A 18 15.30 -20.92 17.93
N TRP A 19 15.68 -22.20 17.81
CA TRP A 19 14.76 -23.31 18.08
C TRP A 19 14.20 -23.25 19.51
N ASP A 20 15.06 -23.00 20.50
CA ASP A 20 14.65 -22.92 21.90
C ASP A 20 13.68 -21.73 22.11
N ALA A 21 13.95 -20.57 21.51
CA ALA A 21 13.05 -19.41 21.53
C ALA A 21 11.68 -19.73 20.90
N MET A 22 11.66 -20.33 19.70
CA MET A 22 10.43 -20.76 19.01
C MET A 22 9.58 -21.70 19.88
N THR A 23 10.23 -22.63 20.59
CA THR A 23 9.53 -23.56 21.48
C THR A 23 8.98 -22.89 22.73
N TRP A 24 9.68 -21.89 23.28
CA TRP A 24 9.20 -21.11 24.41
C TRP A 24 8.00 -20.23 24.02
N VAL A 25 8.04 -19.58 22.86
CA VAL A 25 6.92 -18.78 22.32
C VAL A 25 5.67 -19.65 22.19
N LYS A 26 5.81 -20.88 21.66
CA LYS A 26 4.70 -21.84 21.52
C LYS A 26 4.15 -22.30 22.87
N ALA A 27 5.02 -22.60 23.83
CA ALA A 27 4.62 -23.20 25.10
C ALA A 27 4.07 -22.18 26.11
N HIS A 28 4.63 -20.96 26.12
CA HIS A 28 4.39 -19.94 27.14
C HIS A 28 4.03 -18.60 26.51
N GLY A 29 4.87 -18.08 25.62
CA GLY A 29 4.80 -16.69 25.15
C GLY A 29 3.43 -16.26 24.63
N ILE A 30 2.84 -17.01 23.70
CA ILE A 30 1.54 -16.64 23.09
C ILE A 30 0.40 -16.63 24.13
N ARG A 31 0.46 -17.52 25.14
CA ARG A 31 -0.58 -17.63 26.16
C ARG A 31 -0.43 -16.57 27.25
N GLU A 32 0.81 -16.33 27.67
CA GLU A 32 1.15 -15.46 28.79
C GLU A 32 1.20 -13.97 28.37
N HIS A 33 1.54 -13.70 27.11
CA HIS A 33 1.70 -12.36 26.53
C HIS A 33 1.08 -12.25 25.13
N PRO A 34 -0.25 -12.40 24.97
CA PRO A 34 -0.91 -12.36 23.67
C PRO A 34 -0.77 -11.02 22.94
N ASP A 35 -0.53 -9.93 23.69
CA ASP A 35 -0.25 -8.59 23.18
C ASP A 35 1.07 -8.49 22.41
N TRP A 36 2.04 -9.37 22.69
CA TRP A 36 3.33 -9.40 21.98
C TRP A 36 3.27 -10.19 20.67
N TYR A 37 2.24 -11.02 20.49
CA TYR A 37 2.08 -11.92 19.35
C TYR A 37 0.73 -11.72 18.66
N PRO A 38 0.41 -10.49 18.21
CA PRO A 38 -0.88 -10.20 17.59
C PRO A 38 -1.11 -11.12 16.37
N GLY A 39 -2.27 -11.76 16.33
CA GLY A 39 -2.67 -12.69 15.27
C GLY A 39 -2.20 -14.14 15.45
N LEU A 40 -1.41 -14.47 16.48
CA LEU A 40 -1.05 -15.86 16.80
C LEU A 40 -2.00 -16.43 17.84
N PHE A 41 -2.84 -17.39 17.42
CA PHE A 41 -3.75 -18.12 18.31
C PHE A 41 -3.24 -19.53 18.56
N SER A 42 -3.29 -20.00 19.81
CA SER A 42 -2.59 -21.20 20.30
C SER A 42 -2.88 -22.51 19.56
N GLU A 43 -3.96 -22.59 18.78
CA GLU A 43 -4.42 -23.83 18.16
C GLU A 43 -3.81 -24.11 16.77
N ASN A 44 -3.34 -23.09 16.04
CA ASN A 44 -2.93 -23.21 14.63
C ASN A 44 -1.56 -22.60 14.29
N VAL A 45 -0.67 -22.43 15.28
CA VAL A 45 0.64 -21.79 15.08
C VAL A 45 1.64 -22.73 14.37
N THR A 46 2.19 -22.30 13.24
CA THR A 46 3.17 -23.04 12.44
C THR A 46 4.62 -22.79 12.90
N LEU A 47 5.59 -23.60 12.42
CA LEU A 47 7.01 -23.32 12.67
C LEU A 47 7.46 -22.00 12.04
N PHE A 48 6.88 -21.63 10.90
CA PHE A 48 7.11 -20.33 10.28
C PHE A 48 6.69 -19.21 11.21
N ASP A 49 5.47 -19.28 11.77
CA ASP A 49 4.93 -18.26 12.67
C ASP A 49 5.79 -18.10 13.93
N LEU A 50 6.22 -19.22 14.52
CA LEU A 50 7.07 -19.21 15.71
C LEU A 50 8.45 -18.60 15.41
N GLN A 51 9.03 -18.92 14.25
CA GLN A 51 10.32 -18.41 13.85
C GLN A 51 10.24 -16.91 13.50
N MET A 52 9.17 -16.48 12.84
CA MET A 52 8.92 -15.08 12.51
C MET A 52 8.67 -14.26 13.78
N ALA A 53 7.87 -14.77 14.72
CA ALA A 53 7.67 -14.13 16.02
C ALA A 53 9.00 -14.00 16.78
N SER A 54 9.81 -15.06 16.79
CA SER A 54 11.11 -15.06 17.46
C SER A 54 12.13 -14.13 16.77
N TYR A 55 12.07 -14.02 15.43
CA TYR A 55 12.85 -13.03 14.66
C TYR A 55 12.45 -11.59 15.00
N ARG A 56 11.15 -11.30 15.08
CA ARG A 56 10.63 -9.95 15.41
C ARG A 56 11.00 -9.51 16.83
N SER A 57 10.97 -10.43 17.79
CA SER A 57 11.33 -10.15 19.18
C SER A 57 12.83 -10.11 19.44
N ALA A 58 13.63 -10.84 18.65
CA ALA A 58 15.09 -10.87 18.77
C ALA A 58 15.76 -11.29 17.44
N SER A 59 15.97 -10.32 16.55
CA SER A 59 16.47 -10.54 15.19
C SER A 59 17.89 -11.12 15.12
N ASN A 60 18.66 -11.02 16.21
CA ASN A 60 19.99 -11.62 16.35
C ASN A 60 19.96 -13.11 16.76
N VAL A 61 18.80 -13.65 17.16
CA VAL A 61 18.64 -15.03 17.62
C VAL A 61 18.13 -15.95 16.52
N CYS A 62 17.17 -15.48 15.72
CA CYS A 62 16.56 -16.25 14.63
C CYS A 62 16.86 -15.63 13.26
N PRO A 63 17.15 -16.42 12.21
CA PRO A 63 17.09 -15.92 10.84
C PRO A 63 15.64 -15.76 10.38
N VAL A 64 15.41 -14.97 9.34
CA VAL A 64 14.11 -14.86 8.67
C VAL A 64 13.72 -16.24 8.10
N PRO A 65 12.55 -16.81 8.44
CA PRO A 65 12.13 -18.11 7.89
C PRO A 65 11.89 -18.04 6.39
N CYS A 66 12.24 -19.10 5.66
CA CYS A 66 11.86 -19.23 4.26
C CYS A 66 10.40 -19.64 4.16
N ASN A 67 9.63 -18.89 3.39
CA ASN A 67 8.28 -19.29 3.00
C ASN A 67 8.34 -20.42 1.98
N ASN A 68 7.59 -21.49 2.22
CA ASN A 68 6.87 -22.08 1.10
C ASN A 68 5.87 -21.01 0.66
N GLU A 69 6.09 -20.43 -0.52
CA GLU A 69 5.30 -19.43 -1.24
C GLU A 69 4.03 -18.93 -0.50
N GLY A 70 4.14 -17.78 0.17
CA GLY A 70 2.99 -16.97 0.62
C GLY A 70 2.65 -16.89 2.12
N ALA A 71 3.20 -17.72 3.02
CA ALA A 71 2.75 -17.71 4.42
C ALA A 71 3.11 -16.43 5.22
N GLY A 72 4.36 -15.96 5.11
CA GLY A 72 4.80 -14.69 5.70
C GLY A 72 4.12 -13.45 5.15
N ASP A 73 3.71 -13.49 3.89
CA ASP A 73 2.90 -12.42 3.32
C ASP A 73 1.48 -12.44 3.89
N ALA A 74 0.83 -13.61 3.93
CA ALA A 74 -0.46 -13.76 4.59
C ALA A 74 -0.43 -13.32 6.06
N TYR A 75 0.70 -13.55 6.76
CA TYR A 75 0.90 -13.10 8.13
C TYR A 75 1.02 -11.57 8.24
N VAL A 76 1.86 -10.94 7.40
CA VAL A 76 2.00 -9.47 7.39
C VAL A 76 0.67 -8.81 7.01
N LEU A 77 0.00 -9.28 5.95
CA LEU A 77 -1.32 -8.78 5.57
C LEU A 77 -2.37 -9.01 6.67
N GLY A 78 -2.32 -10.16 7.35
CA GLY A 78 -3.18 -10.47 8.49
C GLY A 78 -2.99 -9.54 9.69
N SER A 79 -1.81 -8.93 9.84
CA SER A 79 -1.58 -7.92 10.88
C SER A 79 -2.36 -6.61 10.64
N TYR A 80 -2.78 -6.38 9.39
CA TYR A 80 -3.68 -5.28 9.00
C TYR A 80 -5.16 -5.69 9.04
N GLY A 81 -5.50 -6.79 9.72
CA GLY A 81 -6.87 -7.25 9.88
C GLY A 81 -7.37 -8.09 8.70
N THR A 82 -8.70 -8.16 8.56
CA THR A 82 -9.36 -9.02 7.58
C THR A 82 -10.15 -8.22 6.55
N ILE A 83 -10.35 -8.82 5.37
CA ILE A 83 -11.17 -8.23 4.30
C ILE A 83 -12.59 -7.93 4.81
N ASP A 84 -13.20 -8.86 5.54
CA ASP A 84 -14.54 -8.67 6.13
C ASP A 84 -14.60 -7.49 7.10
N ALA A 85 -13.54 -7.28 7.91
CA ALA A 85 -13.46 -6.14 8.82
C ALA A 85 -13.30 -4.82 8.05
N ALA A 86 -12.50 -4.80 6.98
CA ALA A 86 -12.37 -3.64 6.13
C ALA A 86 -13.68 -3.30 5.41
N VAL A 87 -14.41 -4.32 4.90
CA VAL A 87 -15.73 -4.14 4.28
C VAL A 87 -16.75 -3.64 5.29
N ALA A 88 -16.80 -4.21 6.50
CA ALA A 88 -17.70 -3.76 7.54
C ALA A 88 -17.41 -2.30 7.95
N THR A 89 -16.12 -1.94 8.09
CA THR A 89 -15.70 -0.56 8.36
C THR A 89 -16.13 0.38 7.24
N PHE A 90 -15.93 -0.01 5.98
CA PHE A 90 -16.30 0.79 4.82
C PHE A 90 -17.82 0.97 4.75
N GLN A 91 -18.62 -0.09 4.92
CA GLN A 91 -20.08 -0.02 4.94
C GLN A 91 -20.61 0.86 6.08
N ALA A 92 -19.97 0.84 7.24
CA ALA A 92 -20.34 1.69 8.37
C ALA A 92 -20.16 3.19 8.07
N LEU A 93 -19.26 3.58 7.15
CA LEU A 93 -19.13 4.98 6.70
C LEU A 93 -20.41 5.50 6.04
N PHE A 94 -21.19 4.60 5.43
CA PHE A 94 -22.39 4.94 4.68
C PHE A 94 -23.68 4.81 5.51
N ALA A 95 -23.59 4.52 6.80
CA ALA A 95 -24.76 4.30 7.66
C ALA A 95 -25.69 5.53 7.70
N THR A 96 -25.14 6.73 7.54
CA THR A 96 -25.87 8.00 7.48
C THR A 96 -25.96 8.58 6.07
N ALA A 97 -25.33 7.94 5.07
CA ALA A 97 -25.27 8.46 3.72
C ALA A 97 -26.59 8.25 2.97
N SER A 98 -26.91 9.20 2.08
CA SER A 98 -28.05 9.06 1.18
C SER A 98 -27.79 7.96 0.14
N LYS A 99 -28.78 7.08 -0.07
CA LYS A 99 -28.72 6.12 -1.18
C LYS A 99 -28.91 6.88 -2.49
N ARG A 100 -28.05 6.55 -3.46
CA ARG A 100 -28.12 7.05 -4.83
C ARG A 100 -29.33 6.43 -5.53
N GLU A 101 -30.19 7.27 -6.09
CA GLU A 101 -31.31 6.78 -6.91
C GLU A 101 -30.79 6.17 -8.22
N VAL A 102 -31.39 5.06 -8.65
CA VAL A 102 -31.00 4.35 -9.88
C VAL A 102 -31.07 5.31 -11.08
N GLY A 103 -29.95 5.47 -11.79
CA GLY A 103 -29.85 6.33 -12.96
C GLY A 103 -29.72 7.83 -12.68
N LYS A 104 -29.62 8.26 -11.41
CA LYS A 104 -29.33 9.65 -11.05
C LYS A 104 -27.90 9.81 -10.56
N GLU A 105 -27.30 10.96 -10.81
CA GLU A 105 -26.01 11.35 -10.25
C GLU A 105 -26.16 11.88 -8.82
N CYS A 106 -25.05 11.88 -8.08
CA CYS A 106 -25.00 12.56 -6.79
C CYS A 106 -25.13 14.08 -6.98
N THR A 107 -25.56 14.80 -5.94
CA THR A 107 -25.50 16.27 -5.94
C THR A 107 -24.07 16.73 -6.24
N SER A 108 -23.88 17.89 -6.87
CA SER A 108 -22.56 18.29 -7.37
C SER A 108 -21.45 18.43 -6.31
N SER A 109 -21.77 18.52 -5.02
CA SER A 109 -20.74 18.49 -3.96
C SER A 109 -20.41 17.08 -3.42
N ARG A 110 -21.09 16.03 -3.90
CA ARG A 110 -21.00 14.65 -3.38
C ARG A 110 -20.49 13.71 -4.48
N MET A 111 -19.68 12.73 -4.07
CA MET A 111 -19.19 11.66 -4.94
C MET A 111 -19.95 10.35 -4.71
N PRO A 112 -20.07 9.49 -5.74
CA PRO A 112 -20.61 8.15 -5.59
C PRO A 112 -19.62 7.25 -4.86
N ALA A 113 -20.13 6.46 -3.92
CA ALA A 113 -19.41 5.37 -3.27
C ALA A 113 -20.30 4.14 -3.23
N GLY A 114 -20.17 3.28 -4.24
CA GLY A 114 -21.12 2.19 -4.48
C GLY A 114 -22.53 2.73 -4.75
N GLU A 115 -23.50 2.30 -3.94
CA GLU A 115 -24.90 2.75 -4.04
C GLU A 115 -25.19 4.02 -3.24
N TYR A 116 -24.17 4.69 -2.68
CA TYR A 116 -24.33 5.84 -1.81
C TYR A 116 -23.74 7.12 -2.42
N CYS A 117 -24.25 8.27 -2.00
CA CYS A 117 -23.64 9.57 -2.26
C CYS A 117 -23.04 10.10 -0.96
N VAL A 118 -21.74 10.38 -0.97
CA VAL A 118 -20.98 10.84 0.19
C VAL A 118 -20.16 12.07 -0.09
N CYS A 119 -19.76 12.77 0.97
CA CYS A 119 -18.77 13.81 0.83
C CYS A 119 -17.40 13.23 0.45
N PRO A 120 -16.69 13.88 -0.48
CA PRO A 120 -15.31 13.54 -0.80
C PRO A 120 -14.41 13.51 0.45
N PRO A 121 -13.41 12.60 0.51
CA PRO A 121 -12.43 12.61 1.58
C PRO A 121 -11.81 14.00 1.79
N GLY A 122 -11.79 14.46 3.04
CA GLY A 122 -11.26 15.77 3.42
C GLY A 122 -12.31 16.88 3.52
N MET A 123 -13.54 16.60 3.09
CA MET A 123 -14.69 17.49 3.27
C MET A 123 -15.56 17.08 4.47
N VAL A 124 -16.41 18.02 4.89
CA VAL A 124 -17.39 17.85 5.97
C VAL A 124 -18.79 17.94 5.40
N GLU A 125 -19.66 17.02 5.84
CA GLU A 125 -21.07 17.04 5.47
C GLU A 125 -21.83 18.16 6.18
N THR A 126 -22.58 18.92 5.40
CA THR A 126 -23.57 19.91 5.86
C THR A 126 -24.98 19.46 5.44
N PRO A 127 -26.06 20.03 6.01
CA PRO A 127 -27.41 19.62 5.67
C PRO A 127 -27.72 19.73 4.16
N GLU A 128 -27.10 20.68 3.47
CA GLU A 128 -27.32 20.94 2.04
C GLU A 128 -26.21 20.40 1.13
N SER A 129 -24.94 20.41 1.58
CA SER A 129 -23.77 20.19 0.69
C SER A 129 -22.57 19.57 1.40
N CYS A 130 -21.42 19.50 0.72
CA CYS A 130 -20.14 19.16 1.33
C CYS A 130 -19.23 20.39 1.27
N GLU A 131 -18.63 20.74 2.41
CA GLU A 131 -17.79 21.92 2.55
C GLU A 131 -16.36 21.54 2.96
N ASN A 132 -15.40 22.41 2.65
CA ASN A 132 -14.01 22.20 3.05
C ASN A 132 -13.89 22.17 4.58
N ALA A 133 -13.15 21.20 5.10
CA ALA A 133 -12.89 21.13 6.53
C ALA A 133 -12.08 22.33 7.02
N VAL A 134 -12.52 22.96 8.12
CA VAL A 134 -11.83 24.08 8.77
C VAL A 134 -10.56 23.64 9.53
N GLY A 135 -10.43 22.34 9.79
CA GLY A 135 -9.29 21.75 10.48
C GLY A 135 -8.99 20.34 9.96
N PRO A 136 -8.15 19.57 10.67
CA PRO A 136 -7.79 18.22 10.25
C PRO A 136 -9.02 17.30 10.30
N GLN A 137 -9.37 16.76 9.14
CA GLN A 137 -10.49 15.84 8.98
C GLN A 137 -9.98 14.40 8.98
N ALA A 138 -10.67 13.52 9.71
CA ALA A 138 -10.44 12.09 9.59
C ALA A 138 -11.04 11.59 8.27
N MET A 139 -10.20 11.03 7.42
CA MET A 139 -10.53 10.56 6.09
C MET A 139 -10.42 9.04 6.04
N LYS A 140 -11.33 8.38 5.33
CA LYS A 140 -11.21 6.96 5.01
C LYS A 140 -11.40 6.73 3.52
N PHE A 141 -10.45 6.05 2.90
CA PHE A 141 -10.46 5.77 1.47
C PHE A 141 -9.51 4.62 1.14
N TYR A 142 -9.63 4.05 -0.06
CA TYR A 142 -8.74 2.98 -0.48
C TYR A 142 -7.40 3.52 -1.00
N MET A 143 -6.32 2.91 -0.53
CA MET A 143 -4.98 3.06 -1.09
C MET A 143 -4.52 1.72 -1.69
N TYR A 144 -3.70 1.80 -2.73
CA TYR A 144 -3.25 0.66 -3.52
C TYR A 144 -1.73 0.62 -3.61
N ARG A 145 -1.17 -0.58 -3.63
CA ARG A 145 0.28 -0.79 -3.78
C ARG A 145 0.56 -1.96 -4.70
N ALA A 146 1.38 -1.71 -5.72
CA ALA A 146 1.93 -2.77 -6.56
C ALA A 146 3.21 -3.33 -5.91
N GLN A 147 3.29 -4.66 -5.75
CA GLN A 147 4.49 -5.34 -5.24
C GLN A 147 4.53 -6.82 -5.63
N SER A 148 5.63 -7.50 -5.30
CA SER A 148 5.75 -8.95 -5.36
C SER A 148 4.98 -9.64 -4.22
N PHE A 149 5.07 -10.96 -4.15
CA PHE A 149 4.55 -11.75 -3.02
C PHE A 149 5.46 -11.72 -1.78
N GLU A 150 6.50 -10.88 -1.79
CA GLU A 150 7.29 -10.64 -0.59
C GLU A 150 6.48 -9.89 0.46
N ALA A 151 6.81 -10.19 1.72
CA ALA A 151 6.14 -9.68 2.89
C ALA A 151 6.86 -8.42 3.39
N TYR A 152 6.16 -7.29 3.35
CA TYR A 152 6.67 -6.01 3.83
C TYR A 152 5.61 -5.34 4.70
N ASP A 153 6.04 -4.77 5.83
CA ASP A 153 5.16 -3.88 6.56
C ASP A 153 4.86 -2.65 5.68
N MET A 154 3.62 -2.16 5.76
CA MET A 154 3.11 -1.01 5.01
C MET A 154 3.48 0.31 5.71
N GLU A 155 4.75 0.42 6.09
CA GLU A 155 5.36 1.56 6.75
C GLU A 155 6.59 2.02 5.96
N ASN A 156 6.78 3.33 5.81
CA ASN A 156 7.80 3.91 4.93
C ASN A 156 7.63 3.44 3.48
N VAL A 157 6.39 3.53 3.01
CA VAL A 157 5.98 3.07 1.68
C VAL A 157 5.27 4.16 0.92
N ASN A 158 5.41 4.12 -0.40
CA ASN A 158 4.50 4.83 -1.29
C ASN A 158 3.34 3.93 -1.72
N MET A 159 2.16 4.54 -1.79
CA MET A 159 0.93 3.94 -2.29
C MET A 159 0.30 4.91 -3.30
N GLY A 160 -0.75 4.49 -3.99
CA GLY A 160 -1.56 5.37 -4.83
C GLY A 160 -3.05 5.20 -4.58
N ASP A 161 -3.85 6.10 -5.13
CA ASP A 161 -5.24 5.74 -5.47
C ASP A 161 -5.24 4.78 -6.68
N LEU A 162 -6.43 4.40 -7.15
CA LEU A 162 -6.55 3.44 -8.26
C LEU A 162 -5.85 3.94 -9.53
N ALA A 163 -6.07 5.20 -9.92
CA ALA A 163 -5.42 5.79 -11.09
C ALA A 163 -3.89 5.88 -10.88
N GLY A 164 -3.43 6.24 -9.69
CA GLY A 164 -2.03 6.37 -9.34
C GLY A 164 -1.27 5.04 -9.35
N VAL A 165 -1.89 3.93 -8.89
CA VAL A 165 -1.26 2.60 -8.98
C VAL A 165 -1.22 2.07 -10.41
N MET A 166 -2.25 2.35 -11.21
CA MET A 166 -2.26 1.96 -12.63
C MET A 166 -1.20 2.74 -13.42
N TRP A 167 -1.02 4.03 -13.13
CA TRP A 167 0.08 4.84 -13.66
C TRP A 167 1.44 4.24 -13.33
N TYR A 168 1.65 3.85 -12.07
CA TYR A 168 2.91 3.24 -11.63
C TYR A 168 3.18 1.92 -12.35
N LEU A 169 2.19 1.04 -12.45
CA LEU A 169 2.32 -0.23 -13.16
C LEU A 169 2.74 -0.01 -14.62
N HIS A 170 1.98 0.81 -15.35
CA HIS A 170 2.20 1.08 -16.76
C HIS A 170 3.62 1.65 -17.01
N ARG A 171 4.04 2.62 -16.20
CA ARG A 171 5.31 3.32 -16.41
C ARG A 171 6.53 2.57 -15.90
N GLU A 172 6.46 2.04 -14.68
CA GLU A 172 7.64 1.55 -13.95
C GLU A 172 7.75 0.04 -13.96
N VAL A 173 6.64 -0.70 -14.07
CA VAL A 173 6.64 -2.15 -13.90
C VAL A 173 6.63 -2.87 -15.25
N VAL A 174 5.58 -2.68 -16.04
CA VAL A 174 5.33 -3.46 -17.27
C VAL A 174 6.06 -2.92 -18.50
N ALA A 175 6.66 -1.73 -18.37
CA ALA A 175 7.62 -1.18 -19.34
C ALA A 175 8.98 -1.92 -19.33
N SER A 176 9.14 -2.94 -18.47
CA SER A 176 10.31 -3.81 -18.38
C SER A 176 9.90 -5.26 -18.61
N VAL A 177 10.78 -6.06 -19.20
CA VAL A 177 10.58 -7.51 -19.35
C VAL A 177 11.81 -8.26 -18.82
N PRO A 178 11.68 -9.10 -17.77
CA PRO A 178 10.46 -9.32 -16.99
C PRO A 178 10.03 -8.07 -16.19
N ARG A 179 8.82 -8.09 -15.62
CA ARG A 179 8.28 -7.01 -14.77
C ARG A 179 9.31 -6.56 -13.74
N LYS A 180 9.45 -5.24 -13.60
CA LYS A 180 10.38 -4.65 -12.64
C LYS A 180 10.01 -5.05 -11.20
N PHE A 181 11.03 -5.29 -10.38
CA PHE A 181 10.92 -5.67 -8.97
C PHE A 181 10.13 -6.97 -8.70
N ASP A 182 9.97 -7.83 -9.70
CA ASP A 182 9.13 -9.04 -9.62
C ASP A 182 7.68 -8.73 -9.16
N SER A 183 7.20 -7.53 -9.49
CA SER A 183 5.85 -7.08 -9.13
C SER A 183 4.83 -8.05 -9.72
N SER A 184 3.94 -8.55 -8.86
CA SER A 184 3.05 -9.67 -9.22
C SER A 184 1.57 -9.38 -8.90
N ARG A 185 1.30 -8.35 -8.10
CA ARG A 185 -0.04 -8.04 -7.60
C ARG A 185 -0.21 -6.59 -7.21
N ILE A 186 -1.48 -6.21 -7.06
CA ILE A 186 -1.94 -4.96 -6.47
C ILE A 186 -2.64 -5.30 -5.16
N LEU A 187 -2.10 -4.78 -4.06
CA LEU A 187 -2.74 -4.82 -2.74
C LEU A 187 -3.66 -3.62 -2.59
N ARG A 188 -4.82 -3.82 -1.95
CA ARG A 188 -5.76 -2.76 -1.58
C ARG A 188 -5.88 -2.69 -0.05
N PHE A 189 -5.79 -1.48 0.48
CA PHE A 189 -5.99 -1.19 1.90
C PHE A 189 -7.04 -0.12 2.08
N LEU A 190 -7.95 -0.29 3.05
CA LEU A 190 -8.75 0.81 3.55
C LEU A 190 -7.89 1.61 4.52
N ALA A 191 -7.44 2.78 4.09
CA ALA A 191 -6.66 3.70 4.91
C ALA A 191 -7.59 4.57 5.75
N THR A 192 -7.22 4.81 7.00
CA THR A 192 -7.72 5.93 7.81
C THR A 192 -6.59 6.94 7.94
N VAL A 193 -6.83 8.21 7.62
CA VAL A 193 -5.83 9.28 7.66
C VAL A 193 -6.40 10.48 8.39
N LYS A 194 -5.62 11.07 9.29
CA LYS A 194 -5.88 12.39 9.87
C LYS A 194 -4.53 13.01 10.19
N ASN A 195 -4.20 14.12 9.55
CA ASN A 195 -2.89 14.73 9.71
C ASN A 195 -2.86 15.77 10.84
N PRO A 196 -1.65 16.16 11.31
CA PRO A 196 -1.49 17.07 12.43
C PRO A 196 -2.15 18.43 12.25
N GLU A 197 -2.84 18.87 13.30
CA GLU A 197 -3.62 20.12 13.28
C GLU A 197 -2.77 21.34 12.91
N GLU A 198 -1.55 21.44 13.44
CA GLU A 198 -0.65 22.55 13.16
C GLU A 198 -0.15 22.56 11.71
N MET A 199 -0.03 21.39 11.08
CA MET A 199 0.26 21.29 9.64
C MET A 199 -0.93 21.79 8.82
N VAL A 200 -2.14 21.32 9.13
CA VAL A 200 -3.36 21.72 8.41
C VAL A 200 -3.64 23.22 8.56
N LYS A 201 -3.50 23.79 9.77
CA LYS A 201 -3.66 25.23 9.99
C LYS A 201 -2.67 26.06 9.18
N ARG A 202 -1.41 25.61 9.08
CA ARG A 202 -0.35 26.33 8.36
C ARG A 202 -0.53 26.26 6.85
N THR A 203 -0.94 25.11 6.32
CA THR A 203 -0.98 24.85 4.88
C THR A 203 -2.37 25.02 4.27
N SER A 204 -3.42 24.96 5.09
CA SER A 204 -4.82 24.79 4.67
C SER A 204 -5.04 23.52 3.82
N GLN A 205 -4.17 22.51 3.96
CA GLN A 205 -4.24 21.23 3.23
C GLN A 205 -4.50 20.07 4.19
N GLN A 206 -5.28 19.08 3.75
CA GLN A 206 -5.52 17.85 4.52
C GLN A 206 -4.34 16.87 4.48
N PHE A 207 -3.43 17.01 3.51
CA PHE A 207 -2.24 16.18 3.32
C PHE A 207 -0.95 16.99 3.48
N GLY A 208 0.10 16.32 3.94
CA GLY A 208 1.46 16.88 3.98
C GLY A 208 2.16 16.83 2.61
N PRO A 209 3.42 17.29 2.53
CA PRO A 209 4.24 17.11 1.34
C PRO A 209 4.51 15.63 1.09
N PHE A 210 4.42 15.20 -0.16
CA PHE A 210 4.83 13.85 -0.56
C PHE A 210 6.34 13.64 -0.38
N VAL A 211 6.72 12.44 0.04
CA VAL A 211 8.10 11.96 -0.03
C VAL A 211 8.18 10.62 -0.72
N ALA A 212 9.25 10.40 -1.49
CA ALA A 212 9.57 9.09 -2.03
C ALA A 212 10.24 8.21 -0.95
N PHE A 213 9.84 6.94 -0.90
CA PHE A 213 10.44 5.91 -0.05
C PHE A 213 11.07 4.82 -0.92
N ASP A 214 12.40 4.78 -0.96
CA ASP A 214 13.16 3.73 -1.62
C ASP A 214 13.69 2.77 -0.56
N SER A 215 13.32 1.49 -0.67
CA SER A 215 13.71 0.46 0.31
C SER A 215 13.45 0.87 1.76
N GLY A 216 12.30 1.49 2.05
CA GLY A 216 11.91 1.91 3.41
C GLY A 216 12.60 3.18 3.92
N LYS A 217 13.44 3.83 3.09
CA LYS A 217 14.10 5.09 3.40
C LYS A 217 13.53 6.24 2.59
N CYS A 218 13.27 7.36 3.24
CA CYS A 218 12.95 8.62 2.61
C CYS A 218 14.16 9.13 1.82
N THR A 219 13.98 9.37 0.52
CA THR A 219 15.06 9.74 -0.42
C THR A 219 14.97 11.16 -0.95
N VAL A 220 14.02 11.96 -0.46
CA VAL A 220 13.97 13.39 -0.76
C VAL A 220 14.93 14.19 0.11
N ASP A 221 15.35 15.35 -0.36
CA ASP A 221 16.19 16.25 0.43
C ASP A 221 15.43 16.77 1.66
N GLY A 222 16.08 16.78 2.83
CA GLY A 222 15.52 17.36 4.04
C GLY A 222 14.39 16.57 4.69
N CYS A 223 14.32 15.24 4.53
CA CYS A 223 13.29 14.39 5.16
C CYS A 223 13.05 14.69 6.65
N ASN A 224 14.12 14.81 7.44
CA ASN A 224 13.99 15.07 8.88
C ASN A 224 13.33 16.43 9.17
N ASP A 225 13.62 17.45 8.37
CA ASP A 225 13.01 18.77 8.51
C ASP A 225 11.52 18.74 8.16
N ILE A 226 11.13 17.92 7.17
CA ILE A 226 9.73 17.67 6.82
C ILE A 226 9.01 17.08 8.04
N TRP A 227 9.58 16.08 8.69
CA TRP A 227 8.97 15.43 9.87
C TRP A 227 8.92 16.34 11.09
N SER A 228 9.99 17.08 11.37
CA SER A 228 10.00 18.07 12.45
C SER A 228 8.99 19.19 12.26
N SER A 229 8.67 19.55 11.01
CA SER A 229 7.75 20.65 10.71
C SER A 229 6.29 20.22 10.62
N ASN A 230 6.03 19.01 10.12
CA ASN A 230 4.69 18.55 9.75
C ASN A 230 4.21 17.37 10.59
N GLY A 231 5.02 16.90 11.55
CA GLY A 231 4.87 15.55 12.11
C GLY A 231 5.05 14.49 11.03
N PHE A 232 4.69 13.25 11.33
CA PHE A 232 4.64 12.16 10.36
C PHE A 232 3.36 12.22 9.52
N ALA A 233 3.04 13.39 8.98
CA ALA A 233 1.87 13.57 8.13
C ALA A 233 1.95 12.66 6.89
N VAL A 234 0.82 12.03 6.56
CA VAL A 234 0.64 11.39 5.25
C VAL A 234 0.71 12.46 4.18
N GLY A 235 1.65 12.30 3.26
CA GLY A 235 1.85 13.21 2.15
C GLY A 235 1.15 12.74 0.89
N CYS A 236 0.87 13.66 -0.04
CA CYS A 236 0.34 13.30 -1.35
C CYS A 236 0.91 14.14 -2.49
N GLN A 237 0.94 13.57 -3.70
CA GLN A 237 1.21 14.32 -4.93
C GLN A 237 0.45 13.72 -6.13
N PRO A 238 0.03 14.54 -7.10
CA PRO A 238 -0.55 14.03 -8.34
C PRO A 238 0.49 13.29 -9.19
N VAL A 239 0.06 12.28 -9.93
CA VAL A 239 0.89 11.64 -10.97
C VAL A 239 0.99 12.53 -12.21
N ASP A 240 2.05 12.33 -13.01
CA ASP A 240 2.27 13.11 -14.23
C ASP A 240 1.38 12.58 -15.38
N VAL A 241 0.27 13.28 -15.61
CA VAL A 241 -0.73 12.97 -16.65
C VAL A 241 -0.27 13.29 -18.07
N ASP A 242 0.81 14.05 -18.25
CA ASP A 242 1.40 14.31 -19.55
C ASP A 242 2.31 13.15 -19.99
N LEU A 243 2.78 12.33 -19.05
CA LEU A 243 3.49 11.07 -19.34
C LEU A 243 2.53 9.91 -19.60
N TYR A 244 1.55 9.69 -18.71
CA TYR A 244 0.53 8.64 -18.81
C TYR A 244 -0.80 9.19 -18.29
N ARG A 245 -1.85 9.13 -19.11
CA ARG A 245 -3.10 9.89 -18.90
C ARG A 245 -4.09 9.19 -17.94
N TYR A 246 -3.59 8.66 -16.83
CA TYR A 246 -4.42 8.04 -15.80
C TYR A 246 -5.17 9.08 -15.00
N HIS A 247 -6.50 9.08 -15.14
CA HIS A 247 -7.37 10.04 -14.49
C HIS A 247 -8.35 9.40 -13.51
N ARG A 248 -8.69 10.15 -12.46
CA ARG A 248 -9.86 9.90 -11.63
C ARG A 248 -11.12 10.19 -12.46
N PRO A 249 -12.22 9.42 -12.30
CA PRO A 249 -13.48 9.72 -12.96
C PRO A 249 -13.96 11.14 -12.61
N GLU A 250 -14.50 11.90 -13.59
CA GLU A 250 -15.03 13.26 -13.37
C GLU A 250 -16.09 13.33 -12.26
N ILE A 251 -16.83 12.24 -12.02
CA ILE A 251 -17.87 12.11 -11.00
C ILE A 251 -17.27 12.08 -9.56
N GLU A 252 -15.97 11.87 -9.42
CA GLU A 252 -15.25 11.96 -8.14
C GLU A 252 -14.68 13.36 -7.84
N THR A 253 -14.74 14.28 -8.81
CA THR A 253 -14.21 15.64 -8.70
C THR A 253 -15.25 16.77 -8.86
N PRO A 254 -16.57 16.59 -8.60
CA PRO A 254 -17.53 17.60 -8.99
C PRO A 254 -17.34 18.87 -8.14
N ASP A 255 -17.15 20.01 -8.82
CA ASP A 255 -16.95 21.37 -8.31
C ASP A 255 -15.77 21.62 -7.33
N LEU A 256 -14.93 20.63 -7.04
CA LEU A 256 -13.81 20.76 -6.08
C LEU A 256 -12.59 21.44 -6.66
N CYS A 257 -12.28 21.11 -7.92
CA CYS A 257 -11.26 21.80 -8.68
C CYS A 257 -11.45 21.53 -10.19
N ASP A 258 -11.12 22.53 -11.00
CA ASP A 258 -11.44 22.54 -12.43
C ASP A 258 -10.31 21.88 -13.23
N ALA A 259 -10.53 20.63 -13.65
CA ALA A 259 -9.60 19.85 -14.46
C ALA A 259 -9.29 20.48 -15.84
N SER A 260 -10.14 21.40 -16.33
CA SER A 260 -9.85 22.17 -17.55
C SER A 260 -8.79 23.25 -17.33
N SER A 261 -8.66 23.72 -16.09
CA SER A 261 -7.69 24.74 -15.67
C SER A 261 -6.42 24.15 -15.05
N ASP A 262 -6.54 23.01 -14.36
CA ASP A 262 -5.44 22.31 -13.70
C ASP A 262 -5.60 20.80 -13.89
N LYS A 263 -4.78 20.20 -14.76
CA LYS A 263 -4.86 18.77 -15.07
C LYS A 263 -4.56 17.88 -13.85
N SER A 264 -3.90 18.40 -12.80
CA SER A 264 -3.61 17.65 -11.58
C SER A 264 -4.88 17.32 -10.79
N CYS A 265 -5.97 18.06 -11.01
CA CYS A 265 -7.29 17.82 -10.43
C CYS A 265 -7.89 16.47 -10.77
N ALA A 266 -7.69 16.03 -12.00
CA ALA A 266 -8.15 14.72 -12.45
C ALA A 266 -7.03 13.69 -12.37
N ALA A 267 -5.78 14.06 -12.04
CA ALA A 267 -4.68 13.10 -11.98
C ALA A 267 -4.89 12.08 -10.86
N GLY A 268 -4.44 10.84 -11.08
CA GLY A 268 -4.25 9.90 -9.98
C GLY A 268 -3.29 10.47 -8.93
N THR A 269 -3.35 9.92 -7.72
CA THR A 269 -2.64 10.44 -6.55
C THR A 269 -1.68 9.41 -6.01
N TRP A 270 -0.46 9.83 -5.69
CA TRP A 270 0.47 9.09 -4.86
C TRP A 270 0.41 9.57 -3.42
N TYR A 271 0.58 8.63 -2.50
CA TYR A 271 0.61 8.87 -1.05
C TYR A 271 1.93 8.38 -0.48
N SER A 272 2.43 9.08 0.55
CA SER A 272 3.60 8.68 1.32
C SER A 272 3.21 8.41 2.77
N LEU A 273 3.50 7.19 3.25
CA LEU A 273 3.12 6.71 4.58
C LEU A 273 4.38 6.60 5.47
N PRO A 274 4.77 7.68 6.17
CA PRO A 274 5.97 7.67 7.00
C PRO A 274 5.79 6.80 8.25
N GLY A 275 6.50 5.69 8.30
CA GLY A 275 6.54 4.77 9.43
C GLY A 275 7.73 5.03 10.35
N LYS A 276 8.08 4.04 11.17
CA LYS A 276 9.21 4.16 12.09
C LYS A 276 10.53 4.36 11.35
N CYS A 277 11.36 5.26 11.87
CA CYS A 277 12.71 5.54 11.36
C CYS A 277 12.74 5.71 9.83
N PRO A 278 12.06 6.73 9.26
CA PRO A 278 12.01 6.91 7.81
C PRO A 278 13.37 7.33 7.20
N SER A 279 14.37 7.69 8.01
CA SER A 279 15.68 8.14 7.53
C SER A 279 16.65 7.01 7.17
N GLU A 280 16.37 5.77 7.58
CA GLU A 280 17.24 4.61 7.38
C GLU A 280 16.53 3.54 6.55
N PRO A 281 17.25 2.78 5.71
CA PRO A 281 16.66 1.76 4.86
C PRO A 281 16.18 0.56 5.68
N GLU A 282 15.23 -0.16 5.10
CA GLU A 282 14.66 -1.37 5.68
C GLU A 282 15.76 -2.41 5.95
N GLY A 283 15.67 -3.07 7.11
CA GLY A 283 16.73 -3.99 7.59
C GLY A 283 17.96 -3.31 8.22
N GLU A 284 18.15 -2.01 8.05
CA GLU A 284 19.25 -1.24 8.67
C GLU A 284 18.77 -0.25 9.74
N LYS A 285 17.45 -0.18 9.99
CA LYS A 285 16.85 0.72 10.98
C LYS A 285 17.36 0.43 12.40
N SER A 286 18.15 1.34 12.95
CA SER A 286 18.68 1.33 14.31
C SER A 286 17.57 1.51 15.36
N GLU A 287 17.78 0.96 16.55
CA GLU A 287 16.82 1.12 17.66
C GLU A 287 16.77 2.57 18.12
N GLU A 288 17.90 3.27 18.09
CA GLU A 288 17.99 4.70 18.38
C GLU A 288 17.11 5.51 17.43
N CYS A 289 17.18 5.24 16.13
CA CYS A 289 16.35 5.91 15.14
C CYS A 289 14.86 5.60 15.30
N LYS A 290 14.50 4.33 15.58
CA LYS A 290 13.10 3.95 15.85
C LYS A 290 12.53 4.61 17.10
N MET A 291 13.36 4.85 18.13
CA MET A 291 12.96 5.55 19.34
C MET A 291 12.75 7.05 19.11
N ILE A 292 13.61 7.68 18.31
CA ILE A 292 13.52 9.11 17.98
C ILE A 292 12.35 9.37 17.01
N TRP A 293 12.25 8.54 15.97
CA TRP A 293 11.30 8.73 14.89
C TRP A 293 10.27 7.60 14.87
N LYS A 294 9.19 7.76 15.64
CA LYS A 294 8.17 6.71 15.82
C LYS A 294 7.25 6.48 14.62
N GLY A 295 7.25 7.37 13.63
CA GLY A 295 6.35 7.29 12.48
C GLY A 295 4.93 7.72 12.79
N GLY A 296 4.07 7.70 11.78
CA GLY A 296 2.66 8.08 11.86
C GLY A 296 1.68 6.90 11.95
N SER A 297 2.18 5.67 11.88
CA SER A 297 1.39 4.44 11.92
C SER A 297 0.87 4.16 13.34
N CYS A 298 -0.43 4.00 13.48
CA CYS A 298 -1.07 3.68 14.77
C CYS A 298 -2.39 2.93 14.58
N LEU A 299 -2.92 2.32 15.66
CA LEU A 299 -4.18 1.56 15.59
C LEU A 299 -5.42 2.48 15.51
N ALA A 300 -5.41 3.57 16.29
CA ALA A 300 -6.52 4.49 16.42
C ALA A 300 -6.04 5.92 16.11
N VAL A 301 -6.18 6.31 14.85
CA VAL A 301 -5.74 7.60 14.32
C VAL A 301 -6.37 8.76 15.11
N ASP A 302 -5.54 9.60 15.72
CA ASP A 302 -5.96 10.76 16.49
C ASP A 302 -5.56 12.10 15.84
N GLY A 303 -4.59 12.07 14.90
CA GLY A 303 -4.06 13.24 14.22
C GLY A 303 -2.96 13.95 15.00
N THR A 304 -2.29 13.29 15.93
CA THR A 304 -1.04 13.77 16.52
C THR A 304 0.14 13.55 15.57
N ASP A 305 1.29 14.16 15.86
CA ASP A 305 2.49 14.06 15.02
C ASP A 305 2.97 12.62 14.80
N GLU A 306 2.64 11.69 15.71
CA GLU A 306 3.06 10.28 15.67
C GLU A 306 1.90 9.30 15.42
N CYS A 307 0.68 9.78 15.11
CA CYS A 307 -0.48 8.93 14.88
C CYS A 307 -1.42 9.54 13.84
N THR A 308 -1.01 9.42 12.59
CA THR A 308 -1.62 10.07 11.42
C THR A 308 -2.32 9.10 10.48
N PHE A 309 -1.98 7.80 10.51
CA PHE A 309 -2.63 6.81 9.67
C PHE A 309 -2.76 5.41 10.28
N SER A 310 -3.74 4.68 9.78
CA SER A 310 -3.89 3.24 9.97
C SER A 310 -4.37 2.59 8.69
N LEU A 311 -4.03 1.31 8.50
CA LEU A 311 -4.38 0.55 7.30
C LEU A 311 -5.16 -0.70 7.70
N GLN A 312 -6.18 -1.02 6.92
CA GLN A 312 -6.88 -2.31 6.99
C GLN A 312 -6.78 -3.04 5.66
N TYR A 313 -6.32 -4.28 5.68
CA TYR A 313 -6.20 -5.08 4.45
C TYR A 313 -7.59 -5.32 3.84
N ALA A 314 -7.75 -4.93 2.57
CA ALA A 314 -9.03 -4.94 1.87
C ALA A 314 -8.98 -5.76 0.56
N GLY A 315 -8.04 -6.70 0.47
CA GLY A 315 -7.90 -7.65 -0.63
C GLY A 315 -6.78 -7.29 -1.61
N GLN A 316 -6.67 -8.11 -2.65
CA GLN A 316 -5.65 -7.99 -3.68
C GLN A 316 -6.15 -8.55 -5.01
N VAL A 317 -5.46 -8.21 -6.09
CA VAL A 317 -5.61 -8.81 -7.41
C VAL A 317 -4.22 -9.07 -7.99
N SER A 318 -4.01 -10.18 -8.70
CA SER A 318 -2.73 -10.38 -9.41
C SER A 318 -2.69 -9.51 -10.66
N ILE A 319 -1.50 -9.10 -11.08
CA ILE A 319 -1.34 -8.35 -12.35
C ILE A 319 -1.74 -9.25 -13.53
N ASP A 320 -1.41 -10.54 -13.44
CA ASP A 320 -1.81 -11.59 -14.38
C ASP A 320 -3.34 -11.64 -14.58
N GLU A 321 -4.11 -11.68 -13.49
CA GLU A 321 -5.58 -11.68 -13.54
C GLU A 321 -6.12 -10.38 -14.13
N LEU A 322 -5.53 -9.24 -13.76
CA LEU A 322 -5.96 -7.92 -14.22
C LEU A 322 -5.86 -7.78 -15.74
N GLU A 323 -4.78 -8.27 -16.35
CA GLU A 323 -4.50 -8.11 -17.77
C GLU A 323 -4.81 -9.35 -18.62
N GLY A 324 -5.28 -10.43 -17.98
CA GLY A 324 -5.70 -11.66 -18.65
C GLY A 324 -4.58 -12.63 -19.01
N ILE A 325 -3.41 -12.54 -18.36
CA ILE A 325 -2.35 -13.54 -18.47
C ILE A 325 -2.65 -14.71 -17.52
N GLN A 326 -2.60 -15.94 -18.02
CA GLN A 326 -2.86 -17.13 -17.18
C GLN A 326 -1.64 -17.59 -16.38
N ASP A 327 -0.45 -17.47 -16.97
CA ASP A 327 0.82 -17.88 -16.39
C ASP A 327 1.91 -17.00 -16.99
N TYR A 328 2.36 -16.01 -16.22
CA TYR A 328 3.35 -15.04 -16.70
C TYR A 328 4.62 -15.74 -17.21
N GLN A 329 5.17 -16.69 -16.46
CA GLN A 329 6.42 -17.36 -16.82
C GLN A 329 6.30 -18.09 -18.16
N LYS A 330 5.17 -18.75 -18.44
CA LYS A 330 4.93 -19.38 -19.75
C LYS A 330 4.56 -18.40 -20.85
N TRP A 331 4.10 -17.20 -20.51
CA TRP A 331 3.71 -16.19 -21.48
C TRP A 331 4.92 -15.43 -22.03
N TRP A 332 5.86 -15.00 -21.18
CA TRP A 332 7.04 -14.25 -21.62
C TRP A 332 8.27 -15.13 -21.92
N LEU A 333 8.27 -16.42 -21.53
CA LEU A 333 9.31 -17.40 -21.88
C LEU A 333 8.77 -18.51 -22.79
N LYS A 334 9.66 -19.15 -23.55
CA LYS A 334 9.40 -20.38 -24.30
C LYS A 334 10.56 -21.36 -24.17
N THR A 335 10.25 -22.65 -24.27
CA THR A 335 11.23 -23.73 -24.30
C THR A 335 11.50 -24.16 -25.74
N LEU A 336 12.77 -24.12 -26.17
CA LEU A 336 13.19 -24.58 -27.49
C LEU A 336 13.31 -26.11 -27.53
N GLU A 337 13.41 -26.69 -28.73
CA GLU A 337 13.53 -28.15 -28.92
C GLU A 337 14.75 -28.77 -28.19
N ASN A 338 15.82 -27.99 -28.02
CA ASN A 338 17.02 -28.40 -27.28
C ASN A 338 16.88 -28.25 -25.75
N GLY A 339 15.70 -27.87 -25.26
CA GLY A 339 15.42 -27.66 -23.83
C GLY A 339 15.82 -26.28 -23.29
N ALA A 340 16.41 -25.39 -24.10
CA ALA A 340 16.76 -24.05 -23.65
C ALA A 340 15.52 -23.17 -23.44
N ILE A 341 15.51 -22.42 -22.34
CA ILE A 341 14.46 -21.43 -22.03
C ILE A 341 14.91 -20.06 -22.53
N VAL A 342 14.11 -19.43 -23.38
CA VAL A 342 14.40 -18.12 -23.99
C VAL A 342 13.16 -17.23 -23.95
N PRO A 343 13.30 -15.89 -24.06
CA PRO A 343 12.15 -15.01 -24.20
C PRO A 343 11.25 -15.41 -25.39
N SER A 344 9.93 -15.39 -25.18
CA SER A 344 8.95 -15.75 -26.21
C SER A 344 8.88 -14.71 -27.33
N GLY A 345 9.15 -13.45 -26.97
CA GLY A 345 8.94 -12.26 -27.79
C GLY A 345 7.77 -11.40 -27.30
N ASN A 346 6.96 -11.92 -26.36
CA ASN A 346 5.87 -11.18 -25.75
C ASN A 346 6.40 -10.11 -24.78
N ILE A 347 5.74 -8.96 -24.78
CA ILE A 347 6.09 -7.76 -24.00
C ILE A 347 4.78 -7.13 -23.55
N GLU A 348 4.61 -6.86 -22.26
CA GLU A 348 3.37 -6.24 -21.77
C GLU A 348 3.20 -4.82 -22.29
N TYR A 349 4.30 -4.04 -22.31
CA TYR A 349 4.29 -2.68 -22.84
C TYR A 349 5.67 -2.22 -23.36
N ASN A 350 5.68 -1.59 -24.54
CA ASN A 350 6.86 -0.91 -25.08
C ASN A 350 6.63 0.60 -25.16
N VAL A 351 7.41 1.36 -24.39
CA VAL A 351 7.32 2.83 -24.29
C VAL A 351 7.50 3.55 -25.64
N THR A 352 8.31 3.00 -26.55
CA THR A 352 8.60 3.66 -27.84
C THR A 352 7.45 3.49 -28.82
N SER A 353 6.86 2.30 -28.85
CA SER A 353 5.80 1.96 -29.80
C SER A 353 4.39 2.18 -29.24
N ASP A 354 4.29 2.44 -27.92
CA ASP A 354 3.05 2.65 -27.16
C ASP A 354 2.05 1.49 -27.27
N HIS A 355 2.57 0.27 -27.40
CA HIS A 355 1.80 -0.97 -27.41
C HIS A 355 2.56 -2.17 -26.85
N GLY A 356 1.84 -3.22 -26.48
CA GLY A 356 2.36 -4.53 -26.10
C GLY A 356 2.54 -5.49 -27.28
N GLU A 357 3.36 -6.52 -27.08
CA GLU A 357 3.51 -7.65 -27.99
C GLU A 357 2.88 -8.90 -27.35
N GLY A 358 1.86 -9.47 -27.99
CA GLY A 358 1.10 -10.60 -27.43
C GLY A 358 0.00 -10.21 -26.44
N MET A 359 -0.21 -8.92 -26.20
CA MET A 359 -1.37 -8.33 -25.52
C MET A 359 -1.57 -6.87 -25.94
N SER A 360 -2.73 -6.29 -25.63
CA SER A 360 -3.06 -4.88 -25.92
C SER A 360 -3.62 -4.13 -24.70
N PHE A 361 -3.51 -4.70 -23.50
CA PHE A 361 -4.12 -4.15 -22.29
C PHE A 361 -3.53 -2.78 -21.94
N TRP A 362 -2.22 -2.60 -22.15
CA TRP A 362 -1.48 -1.36 -21.83
C TRP A 362 -1.36 -0.40 -23.01
N ASP A 363 -2.07 -0.63 -24.12
CA ASP A 363 -1.89 0.18 -25.33
C ASP A 363 -2.44 1.61 -25.17
N GLY A 364 -1.69 2.59 -25.69
CA GLY A 364 -2.15 3.97 -25.80
C GLY A 364 -2.09 4.75 -24.48
N ARG A 365 -0.90 4.94 -23.90
CA ARG A 365 -0.73 5.60 -22.59
C ARG A 365 -1.26 7.03 -22.50
N LEU A 366 -1.45 7.70 -23.63
CA LEU A 366 -1.99 9.08 -23.69
C LEU A 366 -3.47 9.12 -24.09
N ASN A 367 -4.11 7.96 -24.31
CA ASN A 367 -5.54 7.89 -24.57
C ASN A 367 -6.30 7.86 -23.24
N GLY A 368 -6.95 8.98 -22.91
CA GLY A 368 -7.69 9.11 -21.64
C GLY A 368 -8.77 8.03 -21.46
N TYR A 369 -9.40 7.55 -22.53
CA TYR A 369 -10.40 6.47 -22.43
C TYR A 369 -9.80 5.11 -22.06
N ASN A 370 -8.54 4.86 -22.41
CA ASN A 370 -7.83 3.63 -22.04
C ASN A 370 -7.25 3.73 -20.61
N CYS A 371 -7.23 4.93 -20.03
CA CYS A 371 -6.58 5.25 -18.77
C CYS A 371 -7.58 5.79 -17.72
N THR A 372 -8.82 5.31 -17.76
CA THR A 372 -9.91 5.66 -16.82
C THR A 372 -10.54 4.45 -16.19
#